data_AF-A0A2W4L953-F1
#
_entry.id   AF-A0A2W4L953-F1
#
_cell.length_a   1.000
_cell.length_b   1.000
_cell.length_c   1.000
_cell.angle_alpha   90.00
_cell.angle_beta   90.00
_cell.angle_gamma   90.00
#
_symmetry.space_group_name_H-M   'P 1'
#
loop_
_entity.id
_entity.type
_entity.pdbx_description
1 polymer ?
#
loop_
_entity_poly.entity_id
_entity_poly.type
_entity_poly.pdbx_seq_one_letter_code
_entity_poly.pdbx_strand_id
1 'polypeptide(L)'
;AGLAVPPTVKGAEVALADDPLMQEVQRRASEAKYYQLYYDQYLPPAVGATVNDATQALFAGTATPEEVAQMIEDAAAMELMP
;
A
#
# COMPACT_ATOMS: atom_id res chain seq x y z
N ALA A 1 11.75 8.82 -19.99
CA ALA A 1 11.03 8.76 -18.72
C ALA A 1 10.31 7.43 -18.68
N GLY A 2 10.63 6.57 -17.71
CA GLY A 2 9.98 5.25 -17.58
C GLY A 2 8.51 5.38 -17.20
N LEU A 3 7.73 4.31 -17.43
CA LEU A 3 6.35 4.20 -16.97
C LEU A 3 6.34 4.08 -15.44
N ALA A 4 5.69 5.01 -14.74
CA ALA A 4 5.55 4.95 -13.28
C ALA A 4 4.48 3.94 -12.82
N VAL A 5 3.61 3.48 -13.73
CA VAL A 5 2.51 2.55 -13.45
C VAL A 5 2.58 1.38 -14.42
N PRO A 6 2.49 0.13 -13.95
CA PRO A 6 2.48 -1.03 -14.84
C PRO A 6 1.24 -1.02 -15.76
N PRO A 7 1.36 -1.46 -17.02
CA PRO A 7 0.23 -1.50 -17.93
C PRO A 7 -0.81 -2.53 -17.48
N THR A 8 -2.09 -2.17 -17.62
CA THR A 8 -3.22 -3.02 -17.22
C THR A 8 -3.81 -3.83 -18.38
N VAL A 9 -3.39 -3.54 -19.62
CA VAL A 9 -3.82 -4.25 -20.83
C VAL A 9 -2.84 -5.38 -21.15
N LYS A 10 -3.35 -6.61 -21.29
CA LYS A 10 -2.53 -7.77 -21.67
C LYS A 10 -1.78 -7.52 -22.97
N GLY A 11 -0.49 -7.82 -23.00
CA GLY A 11 0.40 -7.62 -24.15
C GLY A 11 1.01 -6.22 -24.21
N ALA A 12 0.56 -5.26 -23.40
CA ALA A 12 1.15 -3.93 -23.34
C ALA A 12 2.44 -3.86 -22.50
N GLU A 13 2.87 -4.98 -21.91
CA GLU A 13 4.15 -5.12 -21.20
C GLU A 13 5.35 -4.86 -22.12
N VAL A 14 5.16 -4.92 -23.44
CA VAL A 14 6.15 -4.49 -24.45
C VAL A 14 6.60 -3.04 -24.26
N ALA A 15 5.76 -2.18 -23.66
CA ALA A 15 6.10 -0.80 -23.35
C ALA A 15 7.13 -0.67 -22.21
N LEU A 16 7.37 -1.75 -21.46
CA LEU A 16 8.36 -1.82 -20.37
C LEU A 16 9.71 -2.42 -20.84
N ALA A 17 9.95 -2.54 -22.15
CA ALA A 17 11.14 -3.21 -22.71
C ALA A 17 12.47 -2.70 -22.12
N ASP A 18 12.57 -1.38 -21.89
CA ASP A 18 13.77 -0.71 -21.40
C ASP A 18 13.78 -0.48 -19.86
N ASP A 19 12.81 -1.03 -19.12
CA ASP A 19 12.67 -0.86 -17.67
C ASP A 19 12.62 -2.22 -16.95
N PRO A 20 13.80 -2.81 -16.63
CA PRO A 20 13.85 -4.14 -16.03
C PRO A 20 13.24 -4.20 -14.62
N LEU A 21 13.19 -3.08 -13.89
CA LEU A 21 12.55 -3.03 -12.57
C LEU A 21 11.03 -3.12 -12.73
N MET A 22 10.47 -2.36 -13.67
CA MET A 22 9.03 -2.41 -13.94
C MET A 22 8.58 -3.73 -14.56
N GLN A 23 9.43 -4.39 -15.36
CA GLN A 23 9.17 -5.74 -15.84
C GLN A 23 9.02 -6.74 -14.68
N GLU A 24 9.89 -6.66 -13.67
CA GLU A 24 9.81 -7.54 -12.51
C GLU A 24 8.56 -7.24 -11.65
N VAL A 25 8.19 -5.97 -11.49
CA VAL A 25 6.93 -5.58 -10.84
C VAL A 25 5.72 -6.16 -11.58
N GLN A 26 5.65 -5.98 -12.90
CA GLN A 26 4.55 -6.49 -13.74
C GLN A 26 4.45 -8.02 -13.66
N ARG A 27 5.59 -8.72 -13.75
CA ARG A 27 5.64 -10.18 -13.65
C ARG A 27 5.08 -10.66 -12.31
N ARG A 28 5.56 -10.09 -11.20
CA ARG A 28 5.08 -10.44 -9.86
C ARG A 28 3.60 -10.13 -9.67
N ALA A 29 3.14 -8.98 -10.16
CA ALA A 29 1.73 -8.62 -10.11
C ALA A 29 0.87 -9.61 -10.90
N SER A 30 1.35 -10.08 -12.06
CA SER A 30 0.62 -11.04 -12.91
C SER A 30 0.56 -12.47 -12.34
N GLU A 31 1.55 -12.86 -11.52
CA GLU A 31 1.62 -14.17 -10.87
C GLU A 31 0.90 -14.20 -9.51
N ALA A 32 0.64 -13.04 -8.92
CA ALA A 32 0.00 -12.93 -7.62
C ALA A 32 -1.45 -13.46 -7.67
N LYS A 33 -1.81 -14.33 -6.72
CA LYS A 33 -3.17 -14.86 -6.58
C LYS A 33 -4.17 -13.81 -6.09
N TYR A 34 -3.67 -12.76 -5.44
CA TYR A 34 -4.44 -11.68 -4.86
C TYR A 34 -3.62 -10.39 -4.94
N TYR A 35 -4.29 -9.29 -5.26
CA TYR A 35 -3.70 -7.97 -5.30
C TYR A 35 -4.42 -7.09 -4.26
N GLN A 36 -3.75 -6.86 -3.13
CA GLN A 36 -4.22 -5.94 -2.09
C GLN A 36 -3.91 -4.50 -2.50
N LEU A 37 -4.90 -3.60 -2.42
CA LEU A 37 -4.64 -2.17 -2.53
C LEU A 37 -3.85 -1.67 -1.31
N TYR A 38 -3.12 -0.57 -1.47
CA TYR A 38 -2.45 0.11 -0.36
C TYR A 38 -3.46 0.41 0.77
N TYR A 39 -3.05 0.25 2.02
CA TYR A 39 -3.99 0.35 3.15
C TYR A 39 -4.58 1.75 3.34
N ASP A 40 -3.84 2.79 2.97
CA ASP A 40 -4.34 4.17 2.94
C ASP A 40 -5.39 4.43 1.85
N GLN A 41 -5.49 3.55 0.85
CA GLN A 41 -6.51 3.57 -0.20
C GLN A 41 -7.64 2.56 0.05
N TYR A 42 -7.34 1.46 0.74
CA TYR A 42 -8.26 0.35 0.98
C TYR A 42 -9.17 0.59 2.18
N LEU A 43 -8.63 1.15 3.27
CA LEU A 43 -9.36 1.40 4.51
C LEU A 43 -10.16 2.71 4.42
N PRO A 44 -11.10 2.96 5.34
CA PRO A 44 -11.74 4.28 5.44
C PRO A 44 -10.68 5.39 5.56
N PRO A 45 -10.88 6.58 4.95
CA PRO A 45 -9.84 7.60 4.85
C PRO A 45 -9.20 7.97 6.19
N ALA A 46 -9.98 8.04 7.27
CA ALA A 46 -9.47 8.31 8.61
C ALA A 46 -8.54 7.19 9.11
N VAL A 47 -8.93 5.92 8.96
CA VAL A 47 -8.08 4.77 9.34
C VAL A 47 -6.81 4.73 8.50
N GLY A 48 -6.91 4.96 7.19
CA GLY A 48 -5.77 5.03 6.29
C GLY A 48 -4.76 6.11 6.68
N ALA A 49 -5.25 7.31 7.04
CA ALA A 49 -4.40 8.39 7.56
C ALA A 49 -3.73 8.00 8.87
N THR A 50 -4.45 7.38 9.80
CA THR A 50 -3.89 6.90 11.07
C THR A 50 -2.80 5.85 10.87
N VAL A 51 -2.95 4.94 9.90
CA VAL A 51 -1.88 3.96 9.55
C VAL A 51 -0.61 4.69 9.13
N ASN A 52 -0.71 5.73 8.31
CA ASN A 52 0.45 6.51 7.86
C ASN A 52 1.13 7.24 9.02
N ASP A 53 0.36 7.96 9.84
CA ASP A 53 0.88 8.74 10.97
C ASP A 53 1.50 7.85 12.07
N ALA A 54 0.83 6.74 12.40
CA ALA A 54 1.31 5.79 13.40
C ALA A 54 2.60 5.10 12.94
N THR A 55 2.70 4.75 11.65
CA THR A 55 3.93 4.22 11.06
C THR A 55 5.08 5.23 11.16
N GLN A 56 4.80 6.51 10.88
CA GLN A 56 5.79 7.58 11.04
C GLN A 56 6.26 7.71 12.49
N ALA A 57 5.34 7.69 13.46
CA ALA A 57 5.68 7.77 14.88
C ALA A 57 6.56 6.59 15.35
N LEU A 58 6.31 5.38 14.83
CA LEU A 58 7.13 4.20 15.10
C LEU A 58 8.58 4.42 14.65
N PHE A 59 8.78 4.86 13.40
CA PHE A 59 10.12 5.09 12.86
C PHE A 59 10.82 6.30 13.48
N ALA A 60 10.06 7.29 13.94
CA ALA A 60 10.59 8.44 14.69
C ALA A 60 10.98 8.07 16.13
N GLY A 61 10.59 6.89 16.63
CA GLY A 61 10.81 6.47 18.01
C GLY A 61 9.98 7.25 19.04
N THR A 62 8.90 7.89 18.60
CA THR A 62 7.99 8.67 19.46
C THR A 62 6.79 7.88 19.97
N ALA A 63 6.62 6.65 19.49
CA ALA A 63 5.61 5.70 19.95
C ALA A 63 6.19 4.27 19.96
N THR A 64 5.73 3.43 20.88
CA THR A 64 6.08 2.01 20.92
C THR A 64 5.28 1.21 19.88
N PRO A 65 5.69 -0.02 19.52
CA PRO A 65 4.90 -0.88 18.66
C PRO A 65 3.47 -1.12 19.16
N GLU A 66 3.29 -1.27 20.48
CA GLU A 66 1.99 -1.47 21.10
C GLU A 66 1.11 -0.21 21.01
N GLU A 67 1.67 0.98 21.24
CA GLU A 67 0.96 2.25 21.06
C GLU A 67 0.52 2.46 19.60
N VAL A 68 1.38 2.09 18.65
CA VAL A 68 1.09 2.15 17.21
C VAL A 68 -0.07 1.24 16.83
N ALA A 69 -0.07 0.00 17.32
CA ALA A 69 -1.18 -0.91 17.09
C ALA A 69 -2.49 -0.37 17.68
N GLN A 70 -2.46 0.13 18.92
CA GLN A 70 -3.65 0.67 19.58
C GLN A 70 -4.23 1.88 18.84
N MET A 71 -3.40 2.81 18.36
CA MET A 71 -3.87 3.97 17.57
C MET A 71 -4.64 3.54 16.32
N ILE A 72 -4.15 2.51 15.61
CA ILE A 72 -4.80 1.99 14.40
C ILE A 72 -6.10 1.26 14.76
N GLU A 73 -6.10 0.45 15.84
CA GLU A 73 -7.30 -0.25 16.32
C GLU A 73 -8.40 0.72 16.75
N ASP A 74 -8.05 1.79 17.47
CA ASP A 74 -9.01 2.80 17.91
C ASP A 74 -9.66 3.51 16.72
N ALA A 75 -8.86 3.92 15.73
CA ALA A 75 -9.37 4.53 14.50
C ALA A 75 -10.27 3.56 13.72
N ALA A 76 -9.86 2.30 13.62
CA ALA A 76 -10.66 1.26 12.97
C ALA A 76 -11.98 1.01 13.71
N ALA A 77 -11.98 0.99 15.04
CA ALA A 77 -13.18 0.80 15.84
C ALA A 77 -14.19 1.94 15.63
N MET A 78 -13.73 3.19 15.51
CA MET A 78 -14.60 4.34 15.25
C MET A 78 -15.23 4.32 13.85
N GLU A 79 -14.49 3.85 12.84
CA GLU A 79 -14.91 3.95 11.43
C GLU A 79 -15.58 2.69 10.88
N LEU A 80 -15.29 1.52 11.47
CA LEU A 80 -15.74 0.22 10.96
C LEU A 80 -16.79 -0.47 11.83
N MET A 81 -16.99 -0.04 13.08
CA MET A 81 -18.07 -0.55 13.91
C MET A 81 -19.38 0.20 13.59
N PRO A 82 -20.52 -0.51 13.55
CA PRO A 82 -21.83 0.09 13.26
C PRO A 82 -22.34 1.06 14.33
#